data_AF-A0A6V7I2R2-F1
#
_entry.id   AF-A0A6V7I2R2-F1
#
_cell.length_a   1.000
_cell.length_b   1.000
_cell.length_c   1.000
_cell.angle_alpha   90.00
_cell.angle_beta   90.00
_cell.angle_gamma   90.00
#
_symmetry.space_group_name_H-M   'P 1'
#
loop_
_entity.id
_entity.type
_entity.pdbx_description
1 polymer ?
#
loop_
_entity_poly.entity_id
_entity_poly.type
_entity_poly.pdbx_seq_one_letter_code
_entity_poly.pdbx_strand_id
1 'polypeptide(L)'
;QNSEGTITFKIIPADSKGGMRESKVRMRAHFTYRAADDPHIPCKEAGLDFNKGDVLHIVTQDDAYWWQARREGDRNMRAGLIPSRPLQERRIILERQQKDKSQDDDGL
;
A
#
# COMPACT_ATOMS: atom_id res chain seq x y z
N GLN A 1 13.85 8.53 17.73
CA GLN A 1 13.56 8.69 19.18
C GLN A 1 12.79 7.45 19.60
N ASN A 2 13.45 6.51 20.28
CA ASN A 2 12.77 5.32 20.81
C ASN A 2 12.24 5.66 22.20
N SER A 3 11.02 5.24 22.49
CA SER A 3 10.52 5.22 23.87
C SER A 3 11.08 3.97 24.53
N GLU A 4 11.89 4.14 25.58
CA GLU A 4 12.38 3.06 26.43
C GLU A 4 11.62 3.09 27.77
N GLY A 5 11.16 1.94 28.26
CA GLY A 5 10.41 1.81 29.52
C GLY A 5 8.94 1.41 29.36
N THR A 6 8.21 1.38 30.48
CA THR A 6 6.77 1.02 30.51
C THR A 6 5.92 2.10 29.86
N ILE A 7 5.14 1.71 28.85
CA ILE A 7 4.17 2.60 28.19
C ILE A 7 2.76 2.23 28.68
N THR A 8 2.12 3.15 29.40
CA THR A 8 0.74 2.97 29.90
C THR A 8 -0.25 3.76 29.05
N PHE A 9 -1.19 3.07 28.42
CA PHE A 9 -2.28 3.70 27.66
C PHE A 9 -3.58 3.67 28.47
N LYS A 10 -4.28 4.80 28.54
CA LYS A 10 -5.66 4.87 29.04
C LYS A 10 -6.58 5.08 27.84
N ILE A 11 -7.34 4.05 27.46
CA ILE A 11 -8.17 4.05 26.25
C ILE A 11 -9.64 3.79 26.58
N ILE A 12 -10.54 4.32 25.75
CA ILE A 12 -11.93 3.93 25.72
C ILE A 12 -12.06 2.82 24.66
N PRO A 13 -12.65 1.65 24.97
CA PRO A 13 -12.84 0.59 23.98
C PRO A 13 -13.64 1.08 22.78
N ALA A 14 -13.22 0.70 21.58
CA ALA A 14 -13.98 0.90 20.35
C ALA A 14 -14.68 -0.41 19.96
N ASP A 15 -15.92 -0.32 19.45
CA ASP A 15 -16.62 -1.45 18.84
C ASP A 15 -15.93 -1.83 17.51
N SER A 16 -14.92 -2.70 17.56
CA SER A 16 -14.34 -3.28 16.35
C SER A 16 -15.09 -4.55 15.97
N LYS A 17 -15.63 -4.59 14.75
CA LYS A 17 -16.21 -5.81 14.19
C LYS A 17 -15.07 -6.75 13.75
N GLY A 18 -14.83 -7.77 14.55
CA GLY A 18 -14.20 -9.02 14.10
C GLY A 18 -12.69 -9.07 14.27
N GLY A 19 -12.21 -10.17 14.84
CA GLY A 19 -10.79 -10.47 14.94
C GLY A 19 -10.15 -10.48 13.56
N MET A 20 -9.16 -9.60 13.38
CA MET A 20 -8.38 -9.46 12.16
C MET A 20 -7.66 -10.77 11.88
N ARG A 21 -8.24 -11.61 11.02
CA ARG A 21 -7.58 -12.83 10.54
C ARG A 21 -6.55 -12.40 9.53
N GLU A 22 -5.28 -12.68 9.81
CA GLU A 22 -4.22 -12.48 8.83
C GLU A 22 -4.60 -13.20 7.52
N SER A 23 -4.64 -12.43 6.43
CA SER A 23 -4.89 -13.00 5.11
C SER A 23 -3.77 -13.97 4.76
N LYS A 24 -4.11 -15.11 4.13
CA LYS A 24 -3.12 -16.09 3.63
C LYS A 24 -2.65 -15.76 2.20
N VAL A 25 -3.04 -14.61 1.68
CA VAL A 25 -2.81 -14.22 0.28
C VAL A 25 -1.40 -13.70 0.08
N ARG A 26 -0.73 -14.18 -0.96
CA ARG A 26 0.56 -13.67 -1.43
C ARG A 26 0.43 -13.17 -2.84
N MET A 27 1.08 -12.06 -3.15
CA MET A 27 1.06 -11.46 -4.48
C MET A 27 2.47 -11.15 -4.94
N ARG A 28 2.70 -11.19 -6.25
CA ARG A 28 3.94 -10.70 -6.86
C ARG A 28 3.71 -9.30 -7.42
N ALA A 29 4.59 -8.36 -7.09
CA ALA A 29 4.54 -7.00 -7.61
C ALA A 29 4.92 -6.97 -9.10
N HIS A 30 4.10 -6.31 -9.92
CA HIS A 30 4.36 -6.13 -11.35
C HIS A 30 4.95 -4.76 -11.71
N PHE A 31 5.09 -3.88 -10.71
CA PHE A 31 5.66 -2.54 -10.80
C PHE A 31 6.45 -2.24 -9.51
N THR A 32 7.19 -1.14 -9.52
CA THR A 32 7.91 -0.63 -8.36
C THR A 32 7.11 0.49 -7.71
N TYR A 33 7.02 0.48 -6.38
CA TYR A 33 6.33 1.49 -5.58
C TYR A 33 7.27 2.14 -4.58
N ARG A 34 7.17 3.46 -4.47
CA ARG A 34 7.90 4.30 -3.52
C ARG A 34 6.91 5.14 -2.75
N ALA A 35 6.78 4.90 -1.45
CA ALA A 35 5.83 5.61 -0.60
C ALA A 35 6.15 7.10 -0.47
N ALA A 36 7.44 7.47 -0.55
CA ALA A 36 7.88 8.86 -0.49
C ALA A 36 7.30 9.72 -1.63
N ASP A 37 7.10 9.11 -2.80
CA ASP A 37 6.65 9.76 -4.04
C ASP A 37 5.11 9.78 -4.16
N ASP A 38 4.39 9.11 -3.26
CA ASP A 38 2.93 9.05 -3.29
C ASP A 38 2.32 10.20 -2.48
N PRO A 39 1.59 11.14 -3.12
CA PRO A 39 0.93 12.23 -2.41
C PRO A 39 -0.37 11.80 -1.72
N HIS A 40 -0.92 10.61 -2.03
CA HIS A 40 -2.21 10.15 -1.52
C HIS A 40 -2.09 9.18 -0.34
N ILE A 41 -0.87 8.77 0.02
CA ILE A 41 -0.66 7.88 1.16
C ILE A 41 -0.99 8.60 2.48
N PRO A 42 -1.80 7.99 3.37
CA PRO A 42 -2.21 8.65 4.60
C PRO A 42 -1.05 8.88 5.59
N CYS A 43 -0.01 8.05 5.54
CA CYS A 43 1.21 8.18 6.35
C CYS A 43 2.40 7.60 5.59
N LYS A 44 3.33 8.45 5.18
CA LYS A 44 4.49 8.07 4.35
C LYS A 44 5.42 7.09 5.08
N GLU A 45 5.59 7.27 6.37
CA GLU A 45 6.43 6.47 7.27
C GLU A 45 5.87 5.06 7.51
N ALA A 46 4.59 4.86 7.21
CA ALA A 46 3.92 3.57 7.23
C ALA A 46 3.93 2.87 5.87
N GLY A 47 4.39 3.52 4.81
CA GLY A 47 4.45 2.94 3.47
C GLY A 47 5.45 1.79 3.36
N LEU A 48 5.09 0.78 2.57
CA LEU A 48 5.97 -0.33 2.23
C LEU A 48 6.48 -0.16 0.80
N ASP A 49 7.73 0.26 0.67
CA ASP A 49 8.44 0.25 -0.61
C ASP A 49 8.65 -1.18 -1.12
N PHE A 50 8.40 -1.39 -2.42
CA PHE A 50 8.67 -2.67 -3.08
C PHE A 50 9.09 -2.45 -4.54
N ASN A 51 9.85 -3.41 -5.07
CA ASN A 51 10.24 -3.44 -6.47
C ASN A 51 9.36 -4.42 -7.26
N LYS A 52 9.32 -4.22 -8.57
CA LYS A 52 8.79 -5.23 -9.49
C LYS A 52 9.48 -6.57 -9.26
N GLY A 53 8.69 -7.63 -9.09
CA GLY A 53 9.14 -8.99 -8.83
C GLY A 53 9.09 -9.39 -7.36
N ASP A 54 9.02 -8.44 -6.43
CA ASP A 54 8.91 -8.71 -4.99
C ASP A 54 7.63 -9.50 -4.68
N VAL A 55 7.71 -10.42 -3.71
CA VAL A 55 6.55 -11.13 -3.19
C VAL A 55 6.08 -10.44 -1.91
N LEU A 56 4.80 -10.10 -1.88
CA LEU A 56 4.14 -9.40 -0.79
C LEU A 56 3.11 -10.32 -0.14
N HIS A 57 3.23 -10.53 1.16
CA HIS A 57 2.23 -11.20 1.97
C HIS A 57 1.21 -10.17 2.45
N ILE A 58 -0.04 -10.34 2.03
CA ILE A 58 -1.13 -9.44 2.40
C ILE A 58 -1.60 -9.75 3.81
N VAL A 59 -1.69 -8.74 4.66
CA VAL A 59 -2.16 -8.84 6.05
C VAL A 59 -3.66 -8.56 6.11
N THR A 60 -4.10 -7.41 5.59
CA THR A 60 -5.51 -7.01 5.49
C THR A 60 -5.77 -6.22 4.20
N GLN A 61 -7.02 -6.31 3.72
CA GLN A 61 -7.57 -5.60 2.56
C GLN A 61 -8.85 -4.84 2.93
N ASP A 62 -9.07 -4.57 4.23
CA ASP A 62 -10.31 -3.95 4.72
C ASP A 62 -10.53 -2.53 4.18
N ASP A 63 -9.44 -1.82 3.88
CA ASP A 63 -9.49 -0.53 3.19
C ASP A 63 -9.42 -0.73 1.67
N ALA A 64 -10.30 -0.03 0.95
CA ALA A 64 -10.44 -0.13 -0.50
C ALA A 64 -9.22 0.40 -1.28
N TYR A 65 -8.42 1.29 -0.69
CA TYR A 65 -7.30 1.99 -1.34
C TYR A 65 -5.94 1.57 -0.80
N TRP A 66 -5.86 1.22 0.49
CA TRP A 66 -4.59 0.97 1.19
C TRP A 66 -4.58 -0.38 1.89
N TRP A 67 -3.87 -1.33 1.31
CA TRP A 67 -3.71 -2.65 1.93
C TRP A 67 -2.50 -2.67 2.84
N GLN A 68 -2.56 -3.46 3.90
CA GLN A 68 -1.38 -3.75 4.70
C GLN A 68 -0.71 -5.01 4.18
N ALA A 69 0.59 -4.95 3.95
CA ALA A 69 1.37 -6.07 3.48
C ALA A 69 2.75 -6.12 4.16
N ARG A 70 3.41 -7.28 4.06
CA ARG A 70 4.80 -7.50 4.44
C ARG A 70 5.56 -7.98 3.21
N ARG A 71 6.79 -7.51 3.01
CA ARG A 71 7.64 -8.03 1.94
C ARG A 71 8.31 -9.33 2.39
N GLU A 72 8.24 -10.36 1.57
CA GLU A 72 8.87 -11.64 1.85
C GLU A 72 10.41 -11.49 1.90
N GLY A 73 11.03 -12.06 2.92
CA GLY A 73 12.49 -11.95 3.15
C GLY A 73 12.93 -10.68 3.88
N ASP A 74 12.03 -9.78 4.27
CA ASP A 74 12.37 -8.62 5.09
C ASP A 74 12.60 -9.02 6.56
N ARG A 75 13.70 -8.56 7.17
CA ARG A 75 14.12 -8.96 8.52
C ARG A 75 13.18 -8.49 9.60
N ASN A 76 12.58 -7.32 9.41
CA ASN A 76 11.73 -6.71 10.43
C ASN A 76 10.28 -7.21 10.33
N MET A 77 9.93 -7.89 9.23
CA MET A 77 8.58 -8.36 8.90
C MET A 77 7.50 -7.30 9.15
N ARG A 78 7.82 -6.00 9.16
CA ARG A 78 6.88 -4.95 9.55
C ARG A 78 5.80 -4.84 8.48
N ALA A 79 4.54 -4.82 8.91
CA ALA A 79 3.45 -4.51 7.99
C ALA A 79 3.53 -3.03 7.59
N GLY A 80 3.36 -2.74 6.30
CA GLY A 80 3.28 -1.39 5.77
C GLY A 80 2.21 -1.28 4.70
N LEU A 81 1.85 -0.04 4.38
CA LEU A 81 0.80 0.30 3.43
C LEU A 81 1.29 0.14 2.00
N ILE A 82 0.48 -0.51 1.17
CA ILE A 82 0.64 -0.61 -0.27
C ILE A 82 -0.66 -0.16 -0.96
N PRO A 83 -0.58 0.43 -2.17
CA PRO A 83 -1.77 0.78 -2.94
C PRO A 83 -2.54 -0.49 -3.35
N SER A 84 -3.86 -0.44 -3.25
CA SER A 84 -4.75 -1.54 -3.67
C SER A 84 -4.80 -1.68 -5.20
N ARG A 85 -5.25 -2.85 -5.68
CA ARG A 85 -5.42 -3.10 -7.13
C ARG A 85 -6.32 -2.07 -7.82
N PRO A 86 -7.52 -1.71 -7.31
CA PRO A 86 -8.39 -0.74 -7.98
C PRO A 86 -7.78 0.65 -8.11
N LEU A 87 -6.99 1.10 -7.12
CA LEU A 87 -6.29 2.38 -7.17
C LEU A 87 -5.23 2.36 -8.29
N GLN A 88 -4.50 1.24 -8.40
CA GLN A 88 -3.52 1.05 -9.46
C GLN A 88 -4.17 0.95 -10.85
N GLU A 89 -5.29 0.23 -10.98
CA GLU A 89 -6.03 0.10 -12.24
C GLU A 89 -6.57 1.45 -12.73
N ARG A 90 -7.12 2.29 -11.84
CA ARG A 90 -7.53 3.65 -12.19
C ARG A 90 -6.37 4.49 -12.70
N ARG A 91 -5.20 4.42 -12.05
CA ARG A 91 -3.99 5.14 -12.50
C ARG A 91 -3.60 4.74 -13.93
N ILE A 92 -3.57 3.44 -14.22
CA ILE A 92 -3.24 2.92 -15.56
C ILE A 92 -4.26 3.37 -16.61
N ILE A 93 -5.56 3.37 -16.28
CA ILE A 93 -6.62 3.84 -17.20
C ILE A 93 -6.44 5.33 -17.53
N LEU A 94 -6.19 6.18 -16.52
CA LEU A 94 -5.99 7.61 -16.70
C LEU A 94 -4.71 7.93 -17.48
N GLU A 95 -3.63 7.19 -17.25
CA GLU A 95 -2.38 7.33 -18.00
C GLU A 95 -2.56 6.97 -19.49
N ARG A 96 -3.32 5.91 -19.80
CA ARG A 96 -3.63 5.53 -21.20
C ARG A 96 -4.46 6.59 -21.92
N GLN A 97 -5.48 7.14 -21.26
CA GLN A 97 -6.34 8.18 -21.86
C GLN A 97 -5.58 9.49 -22.13
N GLN A 98 -4.60 9.85 -21.29
CA GLN A 98 -3.75 11.03 -21.54
C GLN A 98 -2.82 10.82 -22.72
N LYS A 99 -2.33 9.58 -22.92
CA LYS A 99 -1.45 9.22 -24.03
C LYS A 99 -2.18 9.19 -25.37
N ASP A 100 -3.43 8.74 -25.39
CA ASP A 100 -4.26 8.78 -26.61
C ASP A 100 -4.57 10.23 -27.03
N LYS A 101 -4.85 11.13 -26.07
CA LYS A 101 -5.11 12.55 -26.37
C LYS A 101 -3.92 13.35 -26.89
N SER A 102 -2.69 12.90 -26.63
CA SER A 102 -1.46 13.58 -27.07
C SER A 102 -0.96 13.11 -28.43
N GLN A 103 -1.57 12.07 -29.03
CA GLN A 103 -1.24 11.62 -30.39
C GLN A 103 -2.12 12.27 -31.48
N ASP A 104 -3.23 12.92 -31.09
CA ASP A 104 -4.13 13.61 -32.01
C ASP A 104 -3.74 15.09 -32.27
N ASP A 105 -2.73 15.63 -31.56
CA ASP A 105 -2.32 17.05 -31.64
C ASP A 105 -1.06 17.30 -32.51
N ASP A 106 -0.24 16.27 -32.78
CA ASP A 106 0.95 16.35 -33.64
C ASP A 106 0.63 16.23 -35.16
N GLY A 107 -0.63 16.49 -35.54
CA GLY A 107 -1.18 16.24 -36.88
C GLY A 107 -1.74 17.45 -37.64
N LEU A 108 -1.51 18.68 -37.17
CA LEU A 108 -1.85 19.93 -37.88
C LEU A 108 -0.67 20.89 -38.00
#